data_AF-A0A6A8AE61-F1
#
_entry.id   AF-A0A6A8AE61-F1
#
_cell.length_a   1.000
_cell.length_b   1.000
_cell.length_c   1.000
_cell.angle_alpha   90.00
_cell.angle_beta   90.00
_cell.angle_gamma   90.00
#
_symmetry.space_group_name_H-M   'P 1'
#
loop_
_entity.id
_entity.type
_entity.pdbx_description
1 polymer ?
#
loop_
_entity_poly.entity_id
_entity_poly.type
_entity_poly.pdbx_seq_one_letter_code
_entity_poly.pdbx_strand_id
1 'polypeptide(L)'
;MTKHSALYDVCTVFVITGMGFAAMMLSGCVSAEEQRHANLYEDAGTCTDFGARYGSRSHTDCMMRQQERRDNEQLLNMERARISSETARNNLEMLRLMRERRQH
;
A
#
# COMPACT_ATOMS: atom_id res chain seq x y z
N MET A 1 -0.09 24.19 9.49
CA MET A 1 -0.61 22.94 10.09
C MET A 1 -2.05 22.72 9.62
N THR A 2 -2.29 22.22 8.41
CA THR A 2 -3.65 21.97 7.85
C THR A 2 -3.60 21.02 6.63
N LYS A 3 -2.82 19.93 6.69
CA LYS A 3 -2.83 18.89 5.63
C LYS A 3 -3.68 17.67 5.95
N HIS A 4 -4.21 17.61 7.17
CA HIS A 4 -5.03 16.51 7.66
C HIS A 4 -6.48 16.60 7.13
N SER A 5 -7.03 17.81 7.02
CA SER A 5 -8.46 18.05 6.73
C SER A 5 -8.97 17.56 5.37
N ALA A 6 -8.11 17.51 4.34
CA ALA A 6 -8.52 17.20 2.98
C ALA A 6 -8.58 15.69 2.68
N LEU A 7 -7.96 14.84 3.52
CA LEU A 7 -7.99 13.39 3.34
C LEU A 7 -9.30 12.78 3.89
N TYR A 8 -9.93 13.42 4.87
CA TYR A 8 -11.20 12.99 5.44
C TYR A 8 -12.38 13.18 4.47
N ASP A 9 -12.29 14.15 3.55
CA ASP A 9 -13.38 14.51 2.63
C ASP A 9 -13.57 13.49 1.48
N VAL A 10 -12.51 12.80 1.07
CA VAL A 10 -12.55 11.92 -0.12
C VAL A 10 -13.34 10.63 0.16
N CYS A 11 -13.27 10.09 1.39
CA CYS A 11 -14.06 8.91 1.78
C CYS A 11 -15.53 9.24 2.05
N THR A 12 -15.87 10.45 2.52
CA THR A 12 -17.28 10.86 2.77
C THR A 12 -18.02 11.28 1.50
N VAL A 13 -17.36 11.93 0.54
CA VAL A 13 -18.01 12.40 -0.70
C VAL A 13 -18.48 11.24 -1.58
N PHE A 14 -17.78 10.09 -1.56
CA PHE A 14 -18.15 8.92 -2.37
C PHE A 14 -19.43 8.20 -1.88
N VAL A 15 -19.76 8.31 -0.59
CA VAL A 15 -20.90 7.60 0.02
C VAL A 15 -22.24 8.25 -0.32
N ILE A 16 -22.26 9.55 -0.62
CA ILE A 16 -23.51 10.33 -0.72
C ILE A 16 -24.09 10.31 -2.15
N THR A 17 -23.28 10.07 -3.18
CA THR A 17 -23.69 10.32 -4.59
C THR A 17 -23.93 9.08 -5.45
N GLY A 18 -23.83 7.85 -4.92
CA GLY A 18 -23.73 6.67 -5.78
C GLY A 18 -24.35 5.38 -5.24
N MET A 19 -25.66 5.37 -5.00
CA MET A 19 -26.41 4.17 -4.60
C MET A 19 -26.46 3.04 -5.67
N GLY A 20 -25.72 3.16 -6.78
CA GLY A 20 -25.69 2.19 -7.89
C GLY A 20 -24.35 1.50 -8.15
N PHE A 21 -23.28 1.82 -7.42
CA PHE A 21 -21.94 1.25 -7.62
C PHE A 21 -21.25 0.83 -6.32
N ALA A 22 -22.05 0.48 -5.31
CA ALA A 22 -21.58 0.29 -3.93
C ALA A 22 -20.69 -0.95 -3.69
N ALA A 23 -20.71 -1.95 -4.59
CA ALA A 23 -19.98 -3.20 -4.38
C ALA A 23 -18.48 -3.13 -4.72
N MET A 24 -18.03 -2.18 -5.57
CA MET A 24 -16.63 -2.08 -5.99
C MET A 24 -15.82 -1.03 -5.22
N MET A 25 -16.44 -0.27 -4.31
CA MET A 25 -15.78 0.81 -3.55
C MET A 25 -15.41 0.41 -2.11
N LEU A 26 -15.69 -0.83 -1.70
CA LEU A 26 -15.47 -1.29 -0.32
C LEU A 26 -14.00 -1.51 0.07
N SER A 27 -13.04 -1.34 -0.83
CA SER A 27 -11.61 -1.57 -0.54
C SER A 27 -10.81 -0.29 -0.25
N GLY A 28 -11.46 0.87 -0.11
CA GLY A 28 -10.79 2.18 -0.26
C GLY A 28 -10.54 3.04 0.98
N CYS A 29 -11.00 2.67 2.19
CA CYS A 29 -11.03 3.61 3.32
C CYS A 29 -10.44 3.06 4.63
N VAL A 30 -9.47 2.14 4.57
CA VAL A 30 -8.73 1.74 5.78
C VAL A 30 -7.63 2.77 6.05
N SER A 31 -7.63 3.35 7.25
CA SER A 31 -6.56 4.27 7.64
C SER A 31 -5.23 3.53 7.82
N ALA A 32 -4.09 4.20 7.59
CA ALA A 32 -2.78 3.59 7.81
C ALA A 32 -2.58 3.08 9.25
N GLU A 33 -3.21 3.74 10.23
CA GLU A 33 -3.21 3.33 11.62
C GLU A 33 -4.03 2.05 11.84
N GLU A 34 -5.23 1.97 11.28
CA GLU A 34 -6.10 0.79 11.37
C GLU A 34 -5.45 -0.43 10.71
N GLN A 35 -4.81 -0.23 9.55
CA GLN A 35 -4.04 -1.28 8.89
C GLN A 35 -2.85 -1.74 9.74
N ARG A 36 -2.15 -0.80 10.39
CA ARG A 36 -1.06 -1.14 11.32
C ARG A 36 -1.56 -1.96 12.51
N HIS A 37 -2.71 -1.62 13.08
CA HIS A 37 -3.32 -2.39 14.16
C HIS A 37 -3.70 -3.80 13.72
N ALA A 38 -4.32 -3.96 12.55
CA ALA A 38 -4.65 -5.26 11.98
C ALA A 38 -3.39 -6.12 11.78
N ASN A 39 -2.34 -5.54 11.18
CA ASN A 39 -1.06 -6.21 10.95
C ASN A 39 -0.36 -6.65 12.25
N LEU A 40 -0.44 -5.84 13.32
CA LEU A 40 0.11 -6.20 14.63
C LEU A 40 -0.66 -7.35 15.27
N TYR A 41 -1.98 -7.38 15.11
CA TYR A 41 -2.82 -8.46 15.62
C TYR A 41 -2.54 -9.77 14.89
N GLU A 42 -2.45 -9.74 13.56
CA GLU A 42 -2.12 -10.89 12.73
C GLU A 42 -0.74 -11.47 13.05
N ASP A 43 0.28 -10.61 13.20
CA ASP A 43 1.62 -11.04 13.58
C ASP A 43 1.65 -11.64 14.98
N ALA A 44 0.92 -11.06 15.93
CA ALA A 44 0.87 -11.57 17.29
C ALA A 44 0.28 -13.00 17.33
N GLY A 45 -0.76 -13.26 16.52
CA GLY A 45 -1.30 -14.60 16.31
C GLY A 45 -0.26 -15.54 15.72
N THR A 46 0.33 -15.14 14.59
CA THR A 46 1.37 -15.91 13.89
C THR A 46 2.56 -16.27 14.78
N CYS A 47 3.06 -15.32 15.55
CA CYS A 47 4.18 -15.53 16.47
C CYS A 47 3.80 -16.46 17.63
N THR A 48 2.56 -16.36 18.12
CA THR A 48 2.03 -17.28 19.14
C THR A 48 1.91 -18.70 18.58
N ASP A 49 1.43 -18.85 17.34
CA ASP A 49 1.29 -20.13 16.64
C ASP A 49 2.65 -20.82 16.39
N PHE A 50 3.70 -20.04 16.14
CA PHE A 50 5.08 -20.54 16.08
C PHE A 50 5.69 -20.90 17.45
N GLY A 51 4.90 -20.83 18.52
CA GLY A 51 5.32 -21.19 19.87
C GLY A 51 6.01 -20.06 20.64
N ALA A 52 6.05 -18.85 20.08
CA ALA A 52 6.60 -17.69 20.78
C ALA A 52 5.53 -17.09 21.71
N ARG A 53 5.58 -17.49 22.98
CA ARG A 53 4.61 -17.07 24.00
C ARG A 53 4.59 -15.55 24.17
N TYR A 54 3.39 -14.95 24.16
CA TYR A 54 3.21 -13.51 24.38
C TYR A 54 3.95 -13.01 25.63
N GLY A 55 4.61 -11.85 25.50
CA GLY A 55 5.42 -11.24 26.56
C GLY A 55 6.82 -11.84 26.75
N SER A 56 7.17 -12.91 26.03
CA SER A 56 8.54 -13.44 26.03
C SER A 56 9.44 -12.70 25.03
N ARG A 57 10.76 -12.80 25.24
CA ARG A 57 11.75 -12.25 24.29
C ARG A 57 11.59 -12.86 22.89
N SER A 58 11.35 -14.17 22.79
CA SER A 58 11.17 -14.83 21.49
C SER A 58 9.94 -14.32 20.74
N HIS A 59 8.89 -13.90 21.46
CA HIS A 59 7.72 -13.27 20.85
C HIS A 59 8.06 -11.89 20.27
N THR A 60 8.76 -11.04 21.03
CA THR A 60 9.24 -9.74 20.51
C THR A 60 10.16 -9.91 19.31
N ASP A 61 11.09 -10.87 19.37
CA ASP A 61 12.01 -11.15 18.26
C ASP A 61 11.29 -11.68 17.01
N CYS A 62 10.17 -12.40 17.19
CA CYS A 62 9.32 -12.82 16.08
C CYS A 62 8.56 -11.62 15.48
N MET A 63 7.93 -10.80 16.32
CA MET A 63 7.19 -9.61 15.90
C MET A 63 8.07 -8.63 15.11
N MET A 64 9.32 -8.39 15.57
CA MET A 64 10.25 -7.52 14.88
C MET A 64 10.67 -8.06 13.51
N ARG A 65 10.89 -9.38 13.39
CA ARG A 65 11.18 -9.99 12.09
C ARG A 65 10.01 -9.87 11.13
N GLN A 66 8.78 -10.01 11.60
CA GLN A 66 7.60 -9.84 10.74
C GLN A 66 7.44 -8.39 10.26
N GLN A 67 7.71 -7.42 11.13
CA GLN A 67 7.75 -6.00 10.74
C GLN A 67 8.84 -5.74 9.69
N GLU A 68 10.06 -6.18 9.93
CA GLU A 68 11.19 -6.00 9.00
C GLU A 68 10.89 -6.60 7.61
N ARG A 69 10.28 -7.79 7.58
CA ARG A 69 9.86 -8.42 6.32
C ARG A 69 8.89 -7.55 5.54
N ARG A 70 7.85 -7.02 6.20
CA ARG A 70 6.86 -6.15 5.53
C ARG A 70 7.46 -4.84 5.08
N ASP A 71 8.31 -4.22 5.89
CA ASP A 71 8.97 -2.97 5.53
C ASP A 71 9.84 -3.17 4.28
N ASN A 72 10.57 -4.29 4.20
CA ASN A 72 11.34 -4.64 3.01
C ASN A 72 10.46 -4.91 1.78
N GLU A 73 9.35 -5.65 1.95
CA GLU A 73 8.39 -5.88 0.87
C GLU A 73 7.77 -4.57 0.36
N GLN A 74 7.45 -3.63 1.25
CA GLN A 74 6.96 -2.30 0.87
C GLN A 74 8.02 -1.51 0.09
N LEU A 75 9.28 -1.51 0.55
CA LEU A 75 10.38 -0.87 -0.16
C LEU A 75 10.56 -1.43 -1.57
N LEU A 76 10.56 -2.76 -1.71
CA LEU A 76 10.68 -3.43 -3.01
C LEU A 76 9.50 -3.11 -3.93
N ASN A 77 8.28 -3.03 -3.39
CA ASN A 77 7.10 -2.69 -4.17
C ASN A 77 7.14 -1.24 -4.64
N MET A 78 7.60 -0.31 -3.80
CA MET A 78 7.81 1.08 -4.20
C MET A 78 8.88 1.20 -5.30
N GLU A 79 9.96 0.43 -5.20
CA GLU A 79 11.01 0.43 -6.22
C GLU A 79 10.51 -0.16 -7.54
N ARG A 80 9.75 -1.27 -7.50
CA ARG A 80 9.11 -1.83 -8.70
C ARG A 80 8.14 -0.84 -9.34
N ALA A 81 7.34 -0.13 -8.53
CA ALA A 81 6.42 0.88 -9.03
C ALA A 81 7.19 2.04 -9.70
N ARG A 82 8.31 2.46 -9.12
CA ARG A 82 9.21 3.46 -9.71
C ARG A 82 9.75 3.01 -11.06
N ILE A 83 10.36 1.83 -11.13
CA ILE A 83 10.93 1.26 -12.36
C ILE A 83 9.85 1.13 -13.45
N SER A 84 8.66 0.66 -13.08
CA SER A 84 7.52 0.56 -13.99
C SER A 84 7.10 1.92 -14.55
N SER A 85 7.08 2.96 -13.71
CA SER A 85 6.76 4.32 -14.12
C SER A 85 7.81 4.89 -15.09
N GLU A 86 9.09 4.70 -14.78
CA GLU A 86 10.19 5.13 -15.66
C GLU A 86 10.15 4.40 -17.01
N THR A 87 9.90 3.09 -17.01
CA THR A 87 9.76 2.28 -18.23
C THR A 87 8.60 2.77 -19.09
N ALA A 88 7.45 3.07 -18.48
CA ALA A 88 6.30 3.61 -19.19
C ALA A 88 6.60 4.97 -19.85
N ARG A 89 7.31 5.87 -19.13
CA ARG A 89 7.74 7.16 -19.68
C ARG A 89 8.69 7.01 -20.86
N ASN A 90 9.68 6.13 -20.74
CA ASN A 90 10.64 5.85 -21.81
C ASN A 90 9.96 5.28 -23.06
N ASN A 91 8.99 4.37 -22.88
CA ASN A 91 8.21 3.82 -23.99
C ASN A 91 7.41 4.90 -24.73
N LEU A 92 6.79 5.82 -24.00
CA LEU A 92 6.04 6.93 -24.60
C LEU A 92 6.95 7.89 -25.38
N GLU A 93 8.14 8.18 -24.85
CA GLU A 93 9.13 9.01 -25.54
C GLU A 93 9.62 8.35 -26.84
N MET A 94 9.95 7.06 -26.78
CA MET A 94 10.35 6.28 -27.96
C MET A 94 9.26 6.27 -29.05
N LEU A 95 7.99 6.15 -28.66
CA LEU A 95 6.86 6.22 -29.60
C LEU A 95 6.74 7.60 -30.24
N ARG A 96 7.00 8.68 -29.50
CA ARG A 96 7.01 10.05 -30.07
C ARG A 96 8.11 10.20 -31.10
N LEU A 97 9.34 9.78 -30.77
CA LEU A 97 10.48 9.81 -31.69
C LEU A 97 10.24 8.97 -32.95
N MET A 98 9.59 7.81 -32.82
CA MET A 98 9.23 7.00 -34.00
C MET A 98 8.18 7.68 -34.88
N ARG A 99 7.21 8.41 -34.30
CA ARG A 99 6.21 9.15 -35.09
C ARG A 99 6.86 10.31 -35.84
N GLU A 100 7.72 11.07 -35.17
CA GLU A 100 8.46 12.19 -35.79
C GLU A 100 9.34 11.68 -36.94
N ARG A 101 10.05 10.56 -36.75
CA ARG A 101 10.85 9.92 -37.81
C ARG A 101 10.04 9.37 -38.99
N ARG A 102 8.75 9.09 -38.83
CA ARG A 102 7.86 8.67 -39.94
C ARG A 102 7.25 9.84 -40.71
N GLN A 103 7.28 11.05 -40.13
CA GLN A 103 6.75 12.26 -40.75
C GLN A 103 7.80 13.01 -41.59
N HIS A 104 9.07 12.61 -41.47
CA HIS A 104 10.19 13.00 -42.32
C HIS A 104 10.48 11.93 -43.37
#